data_AF-A0A398BRT6-F1
#
_entry.id   AF-A0A398BRT6-F1
#
_cell.length_a   1.000
_cell.length_b   1.000
_cell.length_c   1.000
_cell.angle_alpha   90.00
_cell.angle_beta   90.00
_cell.angle_gamma   90.00
#
_symmetry.space_group_name_H-M   'P 1'
#
loop_
_entity.id
_entity.type
_entity.pdbx_description
1 polymer ?
#
loop_
_entity_poly.entity_id
_entity_poly.type
_entity_poly.pdbx_seq_one_letter_code
_entity_poly.pdbx_strand_id
1 'polypeptide(L)'
;MTGFIEAYRAEFKEYPTDWAINAYDGLKFYAAAAEKAGSVAPDALMAAVGEVTFDGLREAGLKVRAMDGQMNAPVYVGKAGKVDGYDFPILTEVEKFEGAPLMPSEDFILKAREAAK
;
A
#
# COMPACT_ATOMS: atom_id res chain seq x y z
N MET A 1 -5.50 -11.42 -2.84
CA MET A 1 -4.16 -11.94 -2.50
C MET A 1 -3.82 -13.27 -3.19
N THR A 2 -4.58 -14.36 -2.99
CA THR A 2 -4.23 -15.70 -3.53
C THR A 2 -3.93 -15.72 -5.02
N GLY A 3 -4.81 -15.16 -5.86
CA GLY A 3 -4.57 -15.12 -7.30
C GLY A 3 -3.35 -14.30 -7.74
N PHE A 4 -2.98 -13.26 -6.97
CA PHE A 4 -1.74 -12.51 -7.23
C PHE A 4 -0.51 -13.35 -6.91
N ILE A 5 -0.50 -14.06 -5.79
CA ILE A 5 0.61 -14.95 -5.41
C ILE A 5 0.78 -16.06 -6.44
N GLU A 6 -0.31 -16.68 -6.89
CA GLU A 6 -0.28 -17.73 -7.91
C GLU A 6 0.29 -17.22 -9.24
N ALA A 7 -0.20 -16.07 -9.73
CA ALA A 7 0.30 -15.46 -10.96
C ALA A 7 1.78 -15.05 -10.85
N TYR A 8 2.17 -14.46 -9.72
CA TYR A 8 3.56 -14.04 -9.47
C TYR A 8 4.49 -15.25 -9.45
N ARG A 9 4.12 -16.33 -8.74
CA ARG A 9 4.90 -17.57 -8.69
C ARG A 9 4.97 -18.27 -10.05
N ALA A 10 3.90 -18.21 -10.84
CA ALA A 10 3.88 -18.78 -12.18
C ALA A 10 4.89 -18.08 -13.11
N GLU A 11 5.02 -16.76 -13.01
CA GLU A 11 5.94 -15.97 -13.81
C GLU A 11 7.39 -16.03 -13.28
N PHE A 12 7.59 -15.67 -12.02
CA PHE A 12 8.93 -15.40 -11.46
C PHE A 12 9.54 -16.58 -10.71
N LYS A 13 8.77 -17.66 -10.51
CA LYS A 13 9.20 -18.88 -9.78
C LYS A 13 9.65 -18.64 -8.32
N GLU A 14 9.24 -17.51 -7.73
CA GLU A 14 9.51 -17.13 -6.34
C GLU A 14 8.23 -16.56 -5.68
N TYR A 15 8.22 -16.43 -4.36
CA TYR A 15 7.13 -15.75 -3.65
C TYR A 15 7.26 -14.22 -3.80
N PRO A 16 6.13 -13.48 -3.92
CA PRO A 16 6.19 -12.03 -3.97
C PRO A 16 6.72 -11.46 -2.65
N THR A 17 7.60 -10.47 -2.75
CA THR A 17 8.02 -9.65 -1.61
C THR A 17 6.97 -8.58 -1.30
N ASP A 18 7.09 -7.94 -0.13
CA ASP A 18 6.28 -6.78 0.20
C ASP A 18 6.42 -5.67 -0.87
N TRP A 19 7.60 -5.49 -1.47
CA TRP A 19 7.81 -4.54 -2.56
C TRP A 19 6.97 -4.85 -3.81
N ALA A 20 6.80 -6.12 -4.17
CA ALA A 20 5.96 -6.52 -5.30
C ALA A 20 4.48 -6.20 -5.03
N ILE A 21 4.03 -6.40 -3.79
CA ILE A 21 2.66 -6.08 -3.35
C ILE A 21 2.45 -4.55 -3.38
N ASN A 22 3.37 -3.78 -2.80
CA ASN A 22 3.28 -2.32 -2.79
C ASN A 22 3.32 -1.72 -4.20
N ALA A 23 4.17 -2.24 -5.08
CA ALA A 23 4.25 -1.78 -6.47
C ALA A 23 2.95 -2.09 -7.24
N TYR A 24 2.37 -3.28 -7.04
CA TYR A 24 1.10 -3.64 -7.65
C TYR A 24 -0.03 -2.73 -7.17
N ASP A 25 -0.19 -2.58 -5.85
CA ASP A 25 -1.21 -1.70 -5.26
C ASP A 25 -1.01 -0.24 -5.71
N GLY A 26 0.22 0.26 -5.70
CA GLY A 26 0.55 1.62 -6.11
C GLY A 26 0.21 1.91 -7.56
N LEU A 27 0.56 1.00 -8.49
CA LEU A 27 0.26 1.17 -9.91
C LEU A 27 -1.25 1.04 -10.19
N LYS A 28 -1.94 0.13 -9.50
CA LYS A 28 -3.40 -0.01 -9.64
C LYS A 28 -4.15 1.18 -9.06
N PHE A 29 -3.69 1.72 -7.94
CA PHE A 29 -4.23 2.97 -7.39
C PHE A 29 -3.99 4.14 -8.35
N TYR A 30 -2.79 4.28 -8.90
CA TYR A 30 -2.47 5.30 -9.90
C TYR A 30 -3.41 5.20 -11.12
N ALA A 31 -3.65 3.99 -11.63
CA ALA A 31 -4.57 3.77 -12.73
C ALA A 31 -5.99 4.22 -12.38
N ALA A 32 -6.49 3.87 -11.18
CA ALA A 32 -7.81 4.31 -10.72
C ALA A 32 -7.91 5.85 -10.59
N ALA A 33 -6.84 6.51 -10.12
CA ALA A 33 -6.77 7.97 -10.08
C ALA A 33 -6.74 8.59 -11.49
N ALA A 34 -6.02 7.99 -12.44
CA ALA A 34 -5.98 8.43 -13.83
C ALA A 34 -7.34 8.27 -14.53
N GLU A 35 -8.04 7.16 -14.29
CA GLU A 35 -9.41 6.93 -14.77
C GLU A 35 -10.38 7.97 -14.21
N LYS A 36 -10.30 8.24 -12.90
CA LYS A 36 -11.09 9.27 -12.23
C LYS A 36 -10.81 10.67 -12.78
N ALA A 37 -9.55 10.98 -13.08
CA ALA A 37 -9.12 12.27 -13.64
C ALA A 37 -9.42 12.41 -15.14
N GLY A 38 -9.62 11.31 -15.85
CA GLY A 38 -9.66 11.28 -17.32
C GLY A 38 -8.33 11.72 -17.97
N SER A 39 -7.22 11.69 -17.22
CA SER A 39 -5.93 12.23 -17.64
C SER A 39 -4.79 11.66 -16.78
N VAL A 40 -3.58 11.66 -17.34
CA VAL A 40 -2.33 11.35 -16.63
C VAL A 40 -1.48 12.60 -16.38
N ALA A 41 -2.03 13.80 -16.65
CA ALA A 41 -1.35 15.05 -16.35
C ALA A 41 -1.16 15.22 -14.82
N PRO A 42 0.00 15.70 -14.34
CA PRO A 42 0.32 15.76 -12.91
C PRO A 42 -0.75 16.45 -12.06
N ASP A 43 -1.21 17.65 -12.47
CA ASP A 43 -2.20 18.42 -11.71
C ASP A 43 -3.56 17.72 -11.66
N ALA A 44 -3.96 17.08 -12.76
CA ALA A 44 -5.21 16.33 -12.84
C ALA A 44 -5.18 15.08 -11.94
N LEU A 45 -4.05 14.38 -11.91
CA LEU A 45 -3.83 13.24 -11.02
C LEU A 45 -3.86 13.68 -9.55
N MET A 46 -3.11 14.72 -9.19
CA MET A 46 -3.07 15.20 -7.81
C MET A 46 -4.44 15.66 -7.31
N ALA A 47 -5.27 16.23 -8.18
CA ALA A 47 -6.66 16.54 -7.84
C ALA A 47 -7.52 15.27 -7.58
N ALA A 48 -7.29 14.19 -8.33
CA ALA A 48 -8.08 12.96 -8.22
C ALA A 48 -7.60 11.98 -7.13
N VAL A 49 -6.32 12.00 -6.74
CA VAL A 49 -5.71 11.03 -5.81
C VAL A 49 -6.48 10.91 -4.48
N GLY A 50 -6.96 12.04 -3.94
CA GLY A 50 -7.72 12.04 -2.67
C GLY A 50 -9.18 11.58 -2.80
N GLU A 51 -9.70 11.44 -4.02
CA GLU A 51 -11.11 11.08 -4.28
C GLU A 51 -11.30 9.57 -4.55
N VAL A 52 -10.21 8.85 -4.75
CA VAL A 52 -10.24 7.43 -5.11
C VAL A 52 -10.29 6.56 -3.86
N THR A 53 -11.16 5.56 -3.91
CA THR A 53 -11.14 4.41 -2.99
C THR A 53 -10.74 3.18 -3.80
N PHE A 54 -9.79 2.41 -3.31
CA PHE A 54 -9.18 1.29 -4.03
C PHE A 54 -9.20 0.03 -3.19
N ASP A 55 -9.67 -1.07 -3.79
CA ASP A 55 -9.59 -2.39 -3.18
C ASP A 55 -8.28 -3.06 -3.61
N GLY A 56 -7.29 -3.02 -2.73
CA GLY A 56 -5.95 -3.53 -2.98
C GLY A 56 -5.71 -4.96 -2.52
N LEU A 57 -4.49 -5.42 -2.71
CA LEU A 57 -4.05 -6.73 -2.26
C LEU A 57 -4.00 -6.84 -0.73
N ARG A 58 -3.65 -5.74 -0.05
CA ARG A 58 -3.53 -5.67 1.41
C ARG A 58 -4.89 -5.54 2.10
N GLU A 59 -5.78 -4.71 1.54
CA GLU A 59 -7.11 -4.51 2.08
C GLU A 59 -8.05 -3.85 1.05
N ALA A 60 -9.36 -4.01 1.26
CA ALA A 60 -10.38 -3.21 0.62
C ALA A 60 -10.45 -1.78 1.21
N GLY A 61 -10.94 -0.81 0.45
CA GLY A 61 -11.21 0.53 0.96
C GLY A 61 -9.97 1.39 1.22
N LEU A 62 -8.84 1.11 0.56
CA LEU A 62 -7.64 1.92 0.66
C LEU A 62 -7.88 3.31 0.05
N LYS A 63 -7.40 4.34 0.75
CA LYS A 63 -7.51 5.75 0.41
C LYS A 63 -6.19 6.46 0.66
N VAL A 64 -5.92 7.48 -0.14
CA VAL A 64 -4.78 8.37 0.02
C VAL A 64 -5.23 9.71 0.57
N ARG A 65 -4.59 10.20 1.64
CA ARG A 65 -4.82 11.56 2.14
C ARG A 65 -4.24 12.56 1.16
N ALA A 66 -5.07 13.48 0.66
CA ALA A 66 -4.64 14.48 -0.31
C ALA A 66 -3.50 15.37 0.20
N MET A 67 -3.45 15.64 1.51
CA MET A 67 -2.45 16.55 2.06
C MET A 67 -1.02 15.97 2.10
N ASP A 68 -0.80 14.65 2.27
CA ASP A 68 0.55 14.03 2.28
C ASP A 68 0.79 12.92 1.28
N GLY A 69 -0.23 12.48 0.57
CA GLY A 69 -0.10 11.30 -0.27
C GLY A 69 0.04 10.00 0.54
N GLN A 70 -0.24 10.01 1.85
CA GLN A 70 -0.19 8.81 2.67
C GLN A 70 -1.43 7.95 2.44
N MET A 71 -1.21 6.68 2.10
CA MET A 71 -2.26 5.66 2.05
C MET A 71 -2.54 5.10 3.45
N ASN A 72 -3.81 4.88 3.78
CA ASN A 72 -4.25 4.23 5.03
C ASN A 72 -4.02 2.70 5.04
N ALA A 73 -2.93 2.23 4.45
CA ALA A 73 -2.65 0.80 4.34
C ALA A 73 -2.38 0.16 5.72
N PRO A 74 -2.88 -1.07 5.96
CA PRO A 74 -2.66 -1.75 7.22
C PRO A 74 -1.21 -2.19 7.40
N VAL A 75 -0.85 -2.47 8.65
CA VAL A 75 0.45 -3.03 9.03
C VAL A 75 0.23 -4.40 9.64
N TYR A 76 1.13 -5.34 9.32
CA TYR A 76 1.13 -6.69 9.86
C TYR A 76 2.36 -6.87 10.74
N VAL A 77 2.16 -7.24 12.00
CA VAL A 77 3.25 -7.48 12.96
C VAL A 77 3.16 -8.91 13.44
N GLY A 78 4.30 -9.57 13.60
CA GLY A 78 4.38 -10.92 14.11
C GLY A 78 5.81 -11.29 14.45
N LYS A 79 6.03 -12.58 14.71
CA LYS A 79 7.36 -13.12 15.02
C LYS A 79 7.97 -13.71 13.75
N ALA A 80 9.23 -13.39 13.48
CA ALA A 80 9.97 -14.08 12.42
C ALA A 80 10.38 -15.47 12.92
N GLY A 81 10.07 -16.50 12.15
CA GLY A 81 10.41 -17.89 12.48
C GLY A 81 10.78 -18.71 11.25
N LYS A 82 11.53 -19.80 11.46
CA LYS A 82 11.75 -20.81 10.43
C LYS A 82 10.52 -21.72 10.37
N VAL A 83 10.00 -21.94 9.16
CA VAL A 83 8.86 -22.82 8.90
C VAL A 83 9.26 -23.83 7.84
N ASP A 84 8.96 -25.11 8.07
CA ASP A 84 9.29 -26.18 7.12
C ASP A 84 8.61 -25.95 5.76
N GLY A 85 9.36 -26.19 4.68
CA GLY A 85 8.91 -25.94 3.30
C GLY A 85 9.14 -24.52 2.78
N TYR A 86 9.70 -23.62 3.59
CA TYR A 86 10.11 -22.28 3.16
C TYR A 86 11.61 -22.05 3.38
N ASP A 87 12.27 -21.51 2.35
CA ASP A 87 13.71 -21.19 2.38
C ASP A 87 14.01 -19.78 2.92
N PHE A 88 13.00 -19.09 3.46
CA PHE A 88 13.09 -17.76 4.05
C PHE A 88 12.26 -17.68 5.34
N PRO A 89 12.56 -16.73 6.25
CA PRO A 89 11.79 -16.55 7.47
C PRO A 89 10.32 -16.22 7.17
N ILE A 90 9.41 -16.83 7.91
CA ILE A 90 7.98 -16.58 7.82
C ILE A 90 7.55 -15.78 9.05
N LEU A 91 6.70 -14.78 8.82
CA LEU A 91 6.03 -14.07 9.90
C LEU A 91 4.92 -14.96 10.47
N THR A 92 5.07 -15.41 11.71
CA THR A 92 4.10 -16.21 12.45
C THR A 92 3.42 -15.38 13.53
N GLU A 93 2.30 -15.85 14.08
CA GLU A 93 1.54 -15.11 15.12
C GLU A 93 1.19 -13.69 14.65
N VAL A 94 0.70 -13.58 13.41
CA VAL A 94 0.48 -12.30 12.76
C VAL A 94 -0.76 -11.62 13.29
N GLU A 95 -0.59 -10.39 13.77
CA GLU A 95 -1.67 -9.44 14.06
C GLU A 95 -1.70 -8.36 12.98
N LYS A 96 -2.91 -8.03 12.51
CA LYS A 96 -3.16 -6.93 11.58
C LYS A 96 -3.58 -5.70 12.38
N PHE A 97 -2.94 -4.57 12.11
CA PHE A 97 -3.32 -3.26 12.60
C PHE A 97 -3.87 -2.42 11.46
N GLU A 98 -5.03 -1.81 11.70
CA GLU A 98 -5.67 -0.91 10.75
C GLU A 98 -4.78 0.31 10.47
N GLY A 99 -4.67 0.72 9.20
CA GLY A 99 -3.74 1.78 8.82
C GLY A 99 -4.19 3.16 9.27
N ALA A 100 -5.50 3.44 9.21
CA ALA A 100 -6.03 4.78 9.47
C ALA A 100 -5.69 5.33 10.87
N PRO A 101 -5.83 4.56 11.97
CA PRO A 101 -5.44 5.01 13.31
C PRO A 101 -3.93 5.17 13.52
N LEU A 102 -3.10 4.55 12.66
CA LEU A 102 -1.63 4.56 12.79
C LEU A 102 -0.98 5.73 12.04
N MET A 103 -1.71 6.44 11.20
CA MET A 103 -1.16 7.58 10.46
C MET A 103 -0.85 8.73 11.42
N PRO A 104 0.29 9.44 11.26
CA PRO A 104 0.56 10.64 12.04
C PRO A 104 -0.55 11.68 11.86
N SER A 105 -0.76 12.50 12.89
CA SER A 105 -1.72 13.60 12.84
C SER A 105 -1.32 14.63 11.78
N GLU A 106 -2.30 15.31 11.20
CA GLU A 106 -2.05 16.35 10.20
C GLU A 106 -1.19 17.48 10.77
N ASP A 107 -1.46 17.91 12.00
CA ASP A 107 -0.66 18.91 12.72
C ASP A 107 0.82 18.52 12.84
N PHE A 108 1.11 17.24 13.13
CA PHE A 108 2.47 16.77 13.20
C PHE A 108 3.16 16.84 11.83
N ILE A 109 2.48 16.40 10.77
CA ILE A 109 3.01 16.40 9.41
C ILE A 109 3.23 17.83 8.90
N LEU A 110 2.29 18.75 9.14
CA LEU A 110 2.42 20.15 8.72
C LEU A 110 3.60 20.83 9.40
N LYS A 111 3.79 20.63 10.71
CA LYS A 111 4.96 21.14 11.45
C LYS A 111 6.27 20.55 10.94
N ALA A 112 6.31 19.23 10.69
CA ALA A 112 7.50 18.57 10.17
C ALA A 112 7.90 19.11 8.77
N ARG A 113 6.93 19.42 7.92
CA ARG A 113 7.17 20.01 6.59
C ARG A 113 7.65 21.46 6.65
N GLU A 114 7.09 22.25 7.56
CA GLU A 114 7.55 23.62 7.78
C GLU A 114 9.02 23.64 8.23
N ALA A 115 9.38 22.75 9.16
CA ALA A 115 10.75 22.65 9.67
C ALA A 115 11.78 22.13 8.64
N ALA A 116 11.34 21.53 7.54
CA ALA A 116 12.20 20.98 6.49
C ALA A 116 12.47 21.94 5.32
N LYS A 117 11.86 23.13 5.33
CA LYS A 117 12.09 24.20 4.34
C LYS A 117 13.28 25.06 4.73
#